data_AF-A0A8T5J4F0-F1
#
_entry.id   AF-A0A8T5J4F0-F1
#
_cell.length_a   1.000
_cell.length_b   1.000
_cell.length_c   1.000
_cell.angle_alpha   90.00
_cell.angle_beta   90.00
_cell.angle_gamma   90.00
#
_symmetry.space_group_name_H-M   'P 1'
#
loop_
_entity.id
_entity.type
_entity.pdbx_description
1 polymer ?
#
loop_
_entity_poly.entity_id
_entity_poly.type
_entity_poly.pdbx_seq_one_letter_code
_entity_poly.pdbx_strand_id
1 'polypeptide(L)'
;MYDFNVLEMMLFTLWIYLPGFLVNTFAMMWGKWLPKTGYGPWPIDGGRIHKDGNRILGDGKTWNGLIGGSLTSGLLCWSMTMIPENWIFISPTEAATGWAANAFIVGSFLGFTSLVGDSTGSFFKRRK
;
A
#
# COMPACT_ATOMS: atom_id res chain seq x y z
N MET A 1 28.51 -12.06 -10.99
CA MET A 1 27.75 -11.29 -9.98
C MET A 1 27.66 -9.89 -10.53
N TYR A 2 26.49 -9.31 -10.70
CA TYR A 2 26.40 -7.92 -11.15
C TYR A 2 26.97 -7.03 -10.04
N ASP A 3 28.02 -6.27 -10.36
CA ASP A 3 28.56 -5.27 -9.44
C ASP A 3 27.65 -4.05 -9.48
N PHE A 4 26.67 -4.02 -8.58
CA PHE A 4 25.78 -2.88 -8.46
C PHE A 4 26.54 -1.68 -7.90
N ASN A 5 26.48 -0.55 -8.60
CA ASN A 5 26.88 0.71 -7.99
C ASN A 5 25.80 1.22 -7.01
N VAL A 6 26.13 2.18 -6.16
CA VAL A 6 25.22 2.67 -5.11
C VAL A 6 23.91 3.23 -5.69
N LEU A 7 23.98 3.96 -6.80
CA LEU A 7 22.80 4.55 -7.44
C LEU A 7 21.85 3.45 -7.93
N GLU A 8 22.40 2.39 -8.49
CA GLU A 8 21.67 1.23 -8.98
C GLU A 8 20.95 0.50 -7.86
N MET A 9 21.62 0.30 -6.71
CA MET A 9 20.99 -0.29 -5.53
C MET A 9 19.82 0.55 -5.00
N MET A 10 19.95 1.88 -5.05
CA MET A 10 18.87 2.78 -4.65
C MET A 10 17.67 2.68 -5.59
N LEU A 11 17.90 2.68 -6.91
CA LEU A 11 16.83 2.53 -7.90
C LEU A 11 16.13 1.18 -7.79
N PHE A 12 16.90 0.10 -7.62
CA PHE A 12 16.36 -1.24 -7.37
C PHE A 12 15.49 -1.28 -6.11
N THR A 13 15.95 -0.67 -5.02
CA THR A 13 15.17 -0.60 -3.77
C THR A 13 13.88 0.19 -3.96
N LEU A 14 13.94 1.34 -4.62
CA LEU A 14 12.75 2.14 -4.93
C LEU A 14 11.77 1.37 -5.80
N TRP A 15 12.26 0.57 -6.76
CA TRP A 15 11.45 -0.27 -7.62
C TRP A 15 10.70 -1.35 -6.84
N ILE A 16 11.40 -2.20 -6.09
CA ILE A 16 10.79 -3.31 -5.36
C ILE A 16 9.82 -2.82 -4.26
N TYR A 17 10.08 -1.68 -3.62
CA TYR A 17 9.19 -1.09 -2.62
C TYR A 17 8.11 -0.16 -3.18
N LEU A 18 8.09 0.09 -4.49
CA LEU A 18 7.15 1.02 -5.15
C LEU A 18 5.68 0.76 -4.78
N PRO A 19 5.17 -0.50 -4.75
CA PRO A 19 3.78 -0.75 -4.37
C PRO A 19 3.46 -0.34 -2.93
N GLY A 20 4.42 -0.48 -2.02
CA GLY A 20 4.28 -0.07 -0.62
C GLY A 20 4.32 1.45 -0.44
N PHE A 21 5.11 2.17 -1.24
CA PHE A 21 5.17 3.63 -1.17
C PHE A 21 3.91 4.31 -1.72
N LEU A 22 3.33 3.77 -2.80
CA LEU A 22 2.14 4.35 -3.44
C LEU A 22 0.82 3.96 -2.75
N VAL A 23 0.83 3.01 -1.81
CA VAL A 23 -0.39 2.51 -1.18
C VAL A 23 -1.18 3.59 -0.45
N ASN A 24 -0.53 4.57 0.18
CA ASN A 24 -1.20 5.66 0.87
C ASN A 24 -2.00 6.53 -0.10
N THR A 25 -1.46 6.75 -1.29
CA THR A 25 -2.14 7.45 -2.39
C THR A 25 -3.31 6.61 -2.91
N PHE A 26 -3.13 5.30 -3.10
CA PHE A 26 -4.22 4.42 -3.50
C PHE A 26 -5.34 4.36 -2.45
N ALA A 27 -5.02 4.33 -1.16
CA ALA A 27 -6.02 4.39 -0.10
C ALA A 27 -6.81 5.71 -0.11
N MET A 28 -6.17 6.84 -0.48
CA MET A 28 -6.88 8.11 -0.69
C MET A 28 -7.85 8.02 -1.87
N MET A 29 -7.40 7.42 -2.99
CA MET A 29 -8.20 7.26 -4.21
C MET A 29 -9.50 6.50 -3.92
N TRP A 30 -9.38 5.34 -3.27
CA TRP A 30 -10.51 4.48 -2.90
C TRP A 30 -11.32 4.98 -1.69
N GLY A 31 -10.72 5.82 -0.86
CA GLY A 31 -11.35 6.35 0.34
C GLY A 31 -12.24 7.57 0.08
N LYS A 32 -11.67 8.64 -0.48
CA LYS A 32 -12.31 9.97 -0.53
C LYS A 32 -12.43 10.57 -1.93
N TRP A 33 -11.60 10.13 -2.87
CA TRP A 33 -11.45 10.79 -4.16
C TRP A 33 -12.48 10.32 -5.19
N LEU A 34 -12.82 9.02 -5.23
CA LEU A 34 -13.83 8.52 -6.16
C LEU A 34 -15.23 9.12 -5.87
N PRO A 35 -15.98 9.55 -6.90
CA PRO A 35 -17.29 10.17 -6.73
C PRO A 35 -18.25 9.21 -6.01
N LYS A 36 -18.95 9.72 -5.00
CA LYS A 36 -19.81 8.95 -4.11
C LYS A 36 -20.99 8.33 -4.87
N THR A 37 -20.85 7.09 -5.33
CA THR A 37 -21.91 6.26 -5.94
C THR A 37 -22.86 5.67 -4.89
N GLY A 38 -23.16 6.42 -3.82
CA GLY A 38 -24.06 6.02 -2.72
C GLY A 38 -23.38 5.43 -1.48
N TYR A 39 -22.14 4.93 -1.59
CA TYR A 39 -21.34 4.46 -0.44
C TYR A 39 -20.35 5.55 0.00
N GLY A 40 -20.52 6.10 1.20
CA GLY A 40 -19.58 7.07 1.78
C GLY A 40 -18.27 6.42 2.24
N PRO A 41 -17.22 7.19 2.57
CA PRO A 41 -16.05 6.66 3.26
C PRO A 41 -16.46 6.08 4.62
N TRP A 42 -16.29 4.78 4.82
CA TRP A 42 -16.56 4.09 6.09
C TRP A 42 -15.33 4.20 6.99
N PRO A 43 -15.33 5.07 8.03
CA PRO A 43 -14.16 5.21 8.89
C PRO A 43 -13.93 3.90 9.64
N ILE A 44 -12.68 3.46 9.73
CA ILE A 44 -12.32 2.21 10.43
C ILE A 44 -12.70 2.30 11.91
N ASP A 45 -12.58 3.49 12.49
CA ASP A 45 -12.97 3.73 13.89
C ASP A 45 -14.48 3.94 14.10
N GLY A 46 -15.28 4.03 13.04
CA GLY A 46 -16.72 4.26 13.11
C GLY A 46 -17.12 5.51 13.89
N GLY A 47 -16.25 6.52 13.99
CA GLY A 47 -16.52 7.72 14.78
C GLY A 47 -16.17 7.60 16.27
N ARG A 48 -15.67 6.45 16.73
CA ARG A 48 -15.39 6.22 18.15
C ARG A 48 -14.32 7.18 18.68
N ILE A 49 -14.57 7.65 19.90
CA ILE A 49 -13.68 8.49 20.68
C ILE A 49 -12.99 7.59 21.71
N HIS A 50 -11.68 7.77 21.86
CA HIS A 50 -10.89 7.07 22.86
C HIS A 50 -10.99 7.78 24.22
N LYS A 51 -10.48 7.16 25.29
CA LYS A 51 -10.64 7.68 26.67
C LYS A 51 -9.97 9.04 26.90
N ASP A 52 -9.03 9.40 26.04
CA ASP A 52 -8.33 10.67 25.99
C ASP A 52 -9.17 11.82 25.37
N GLY A 53 -10.40 11.54 24.93
CA GLY A 53 -11.25 12.53 24.27
C GLY A 53 -10.95 12.72 22.77
N ASN A 54 -9.93 12.02 22.23
CA ASN A 54 -9.55 12.09 20.83
C ASN A 54 -10.11 10.91 20.02
N ARG A 55 -10.32 11.09 18.70
CA ARG A 55 -10.74 10.00 17.79
C ARG A 55 -9.75 8.83 17.80
N ILE A 56 -10.24 7.59 17.59
CA ILE A 56 -9.34 6.42 17.59
C ILE A 56 -8.32 6.49 16.44
N LEU A 57 -8.79 6.64 15.21
CA LEU A 57 -7.95 6.70 14.01
C LEU A 57 -8.22 7.95 13.14
N GLY A 58 -9.40 8.55 13.30
CA GLY A 58 -9.85 9.73 12.56
C GLY A 58 -10.42 9.40 11.17
N ASP A 59 -11.08 10.39 10.56
CA ASP A 59 -11.83 10.24 9.30
C ASP A 59 -10.95 9.99 8.06
N GLY A 60 -9.63 9.95 8.22
CA GLY A 60 -8.68 9.64 7.17
C GLY A 60 -8.46 8.15 6.95
N LYS A 61 -8.83 7.29 7.92
CA LYS A 61 -8.63 5.84 7.84
C LYS A 61 -9.97 5.17 7.54
N THR A 62 -10.14 4.67 6.33
CA THR A 62 -11.42 4.09 5.87
C THR A 62 -11.24 2.64 5.44
N TRP A 63 -12.28 1.82 5.60
CA TRP A 63 -12.27 0.43 5.12
C TRP A 63 -12.12 0.35 3.60
N ASN A 64 -12.78 1.24 2.87
CA ASN A 64 -12.65 1.34 1.41
C ASN A 64 -11.21 1.65 1.01
N GLY A 65 -10.55 2.57 1.72
CA GLY A 65 -9.15 2.91 1.48
C GLY A 65 -8.21 1.77 1.85
N LEU A 66 -8.47 1.05 2.94
CA LEU A 66 -7.66 -0.09 3.37
C LEU A 66 -7.70 -1.23 2.35
N ILE A 67 -8.91 -1.65 1.95
CA ILE A 67 -9.11 -2.75 1.02
C ILE A 67 -8.68 -2.32 -0.39
N GLY A 68 -9.22 -1.20 -0.89
CA GLY A 68 -8.92 -0.72 -2.24
C GLY A 68 -7.46 -0.34 -2.43
N GLY A 69 -6.83 0.28 -1.43
CA GLY A 69 -5.41 0.59 -1.43
C GLY A 69 -4.53 -0.67 -1.50
N SER A 70 -4.83 -1.66 -0.66
CA SER A 70 -4.10 -2.94 -0.65
C SER A 70 -4.24 -3.68 -1.99
N LEU A 71 -5.45 -3.84 -2.51
CA LEU A 71 -5.67 -4.52 -3.79
C LEU A 71 -5.03 -3.79 -4.96
N THR A 72 -5.05 -2.45 -4.98
CA THR A 72 -4.39 -1.66 -6.03
C THR A 72 -2.88 -1.75 -5.96
N SER A 73 -2.31 -1.85 -4.75
CA SER A 73 -0.89 -2.18 -4.56
C SER A 73 -0.54 -3.56 -5.12
N GLY A 74 -1.42 -4.55 -4.89
CA GLY A 74 -1.35 -5.85 -5.54
C GLY A 74 -1.39 -5.78 -7.06
N LEU A 75 -2.33 -5.01 -7.64
CA LEU A 75 -2.43 -4.80 -9.09
C LEU A 75 -1.20 -4.11 -9.67
N LEU A 76 -0.62 -3.15 -8.94
CA LEU A 76 0.62 -2.51 -9.33
C LEU A 76 1.77 -3.52 -9.36
N CYS A 77 1.93 -4.31 -8.30
CA CYS A 77 2.94 -5.36 -8.23
C CYS A 77 2.77 -6.42 -9.33
N TRP A 78 1.53 -6.79 -9.64
CA TRP A 78 1.21 -7.63 -10.80
C TRP A 78 1.59 -6.95 -12.13
N SER A 79 1.30 -5.67 -12.31
CA SER A 79 1.67 -4.95 -13.54
C SER A 79 3.19 -4.82 -13.71
N MET A 80 3.94 -4.75 -12.60
CA MET A 80 5.41 -4.74 -12.62
C MET A 80 5.99 -6.05 -13.17
N THR A 81 5.27 -7.18 -13.08
CA THR A 81 5.72 -8.43 -13.71
C THR A 81 5.63 -8.34 -15.24
N MET A 82 4.78 -7.49 -15.81
CA MET A 82 4.63 -7.39 -17.28
C MET A 82 5.77 -6.61 -17.94
N ILE A 83 6.65 -6.00 -17.15
CA ILE A 83 7.75 -5.17 -17.65
C ILE A 83 8.93 -6.09 -17.97
N PRO A 84 9.56 -5.97 -19.15
CA PRO A 84 10.74 -6.74 -19.49
C PRO A 84 11.84 -6.55 -18.45
N GLU A 85 12.30 -7.66 -17.89
CA GLU A 85 13.30 -7.66 -16.84
C GLU A 85 14.60 -7.06 -17.36
N ASN A 86 15.14 -6.13 -16.60
CA ASN A 86 16.52 -5.68 -16.73
C ASN A 86 17.15 -5.61 -15.35
N TRP A 87 18.43 -5.26 -15.29
CA TRP A 87 19.17 -5.25 -14.04
C TRP A 87 18.64 -4.27 -12.96
N ILE A 88 17.75 -3.31 -13.31
CA ILE A 88 17.05 -2.41 -12.36
C ILE A 88 15.61 -2.89 -12.08
N PHE A 89 14.87 -3.17 -13.15
CA PHE A 89 13.44 -3.44 -13.16
C PHE A 89 13.19 -4.94 -13.13
N ILE A 90 13.64 -5.58 -12.05
CA ILE A 90 13.38 -6.98 -11.77
C ILE A 90 11.91 -7.18 -11.39
N SER A 91 11.35 -8.32 -11.80
CA SER A 91 10.02 -8.70 -11.35
C SER A 91 10.07 -9.08 -9.87
N PRO A 92 9.17 -8.53 -9.02
CA PRO A 92 9.16 -8.82 -7.58
C PRO A 92 9.00 -10.30 -7.20
N THR A 93 8.67 -11.17 -8.16
CA THR A 93 8.36 -12.59 -7.96
C THR A 93 9.11 -13.56 -8.88
N GLU A 94 10.25 -13.17 -9.48
CA GLU A 94 11.05 -14.05 -10.37
C GLU A 94 11.31 -15.46 -9.81
N ALA A 95 11.40 -15.61 -8.48
CA ALA A 95 11.63 -16.89 -7.83
C ALA A 95 10.38 -17.75 -7.57
N ALA A 96 9.16 -17.27 -7.87
CA ALA A 96 7.91 -17.89 -7.44
C ALA A 96 7.09 -18.50 -8.59
N THR A 97 6.91 -19.82 -8.58
CA THR A 97 5.99 -20.55 -9.48
C THR A 97 4.55 -20.04 -9.31
N GLY A 98 3.90 -19.58 -10.38
CA GLY A 98 2.58 -18.88 -10.31
C GLY A 98 2.68 -17.35 -10.35
N TRP A 99 3.62 -16.85 -11.16
CA TRP A 99 4.18 -15.50 -11.22
C TRP A 99 3.21 -14.33 -10.97
N ALA A 100 2.09 -14.29 -11.71
CA ALA A 100 1.13 -13.20 -11.66
C ALA A 100 0.31 -13.18 -10.35
N ALA A 101 -0.21 -14.33 -9.94
CA ALA A 101 -1.03 -14.44 -8.74
C ALA A 101 -0.21 -14.17 -7.47
N ASN A 102 1.02 -14.70 -7.44
CA ASN A 102 1.94 -14.47 -6.32
C ASN A 102 2.34 -12.98 -6.23
N ALA A 103 2.61 -12.32 -7.35
CA ALA A 103 2.93 -10.89 -7.36
C ALA A 103 1.77 -10.04 -6.84
N PHE A 104 0.55 -10.38 -7.24
CA PHE A 104 -0.64 -9.74 -6.72
C PHE A 104 -0.80 -9.93 -5.20
N ILE A 105 -0.60 -11.15 -4.71
CA ILE A 105 -0.69 -11.47 -3.28
C ILE A 105 0.38 -10.72 -2.49
N VAL A 106 1.65 -10.79 -2.92
CA VAL A 106 2.77 -10.11 -2.26
C VAL A 106 2.55 -8.59 -2.24
N GLY A 107 2.18 -8.00 -3.38
CA GLY A 107 1.86 -6.58 -3.45
C GLY A 107 0.68 -6.19 -2.57
N SER A 108 -0.35 -7.03 -2.49
CA SER A 108 -1.51 -6.79 -1.62
C SER A 108 -1.13 -6.82 -0.14
N PHE A 109 -0.30 -7.79 0.28
CA PHE A 109 0.20 -7.87 1.65
C PHE A 109 1.16 -6.72 1.98
N LEU A 110 2.02 -6.32 1.05
CA LEU A 110 2.91 -5.17 1.21
C LEU A 110 2.10 -3.87 1.39
N GLY A 111 1.08 -3.67 0.56
CA GLY A 111 0.17 -2.54 0.68
C GLY A 111 -0.60 -2.56 2.01
N PHE A 112 -1.19 -3.71 2.36
CA PHE A 112 -1.95 -3.88 3.60
C PHE A 112 -1.11 -3.57 4.84
N THR A 113 0.09 -4.15 4.94
CA THR A 113 0.99 -3.95 6.08
C THR A 113 1.45 -2.50 6.20
N SER A 114 1.71 -1.83 5.07
CA SER A 114 2.04 -0.40 5.02
C SER A 114 0.87 0.48 5.52
N LEU A 115 -0.37 0.20 5.10
CA LEU A 115 -1.56 0.93 5.58
C LEU A 115 -1.90 0.67 7.06
N VAL A 116 -1.64 -0.55 7.55
CA VAL A 116 -1.72 -0.87 8.97
C VAL A 116 -0.67 -0.06 9.75
N GLY A 117 0.57 0.02 9.26
CA GLY A 117 1.63 0.83 9.85
C GLY A 117 1.26 2.32 9.93
N ASP A 118 0.72 2.87 8.85
CA ASP A 118 0.23 4.26 8.81
C ASP A 118 -0.98 4.49 9.74
N SER A 119 -1.84 3.49 9.91
CA SER A 119 -2.94 3.51 10.88
C SER A 119 -2.43 3.50 12.32
N THR A 120 -1.41 2.70 12.63
CA THR A 120 -0.74 2.70 13.93
C THR A 120 -0.07 4.05 14.21
N GLY A 121 0.65 4.62 13.24
CA GLY A 121 1.23 5.97 13.39
C GLY A 121 0.16 7.05 13.61
N SER A 122 -0.99 6.89 12.95
CA SER A 122 -2.16 7.77 13.12
C SER A 122 -2.80 7.66 14.50
N PHE A 123 -2.80 6.46 15.11
CA PHE A 123 -3.21 6.27 16.48
C PHE A 123 -2.29 7.06 17.43
N PHE A 124 -0.98 6.84 17.37
CA PHE A 124 -0.04 7.53 18.27
C PHE A 124 -0.03 9.06 18.11
N LYS A 125 -0.18 9.58 16.90
CA LYS A 125 -0.27 11.03 16.65
C LYS A 125 -1.43 11.71 17.40
N ARG A 126 -2.47 10.96 17.79
CA ARG A 126 -3.65 11.48 18.49
C ARG A 126 -3.61 11.27 20.01
N ARG A 127 -2.50 10.71 20.54
CA ARG A 127 -2.29 10.35 21.97
C ARG A 127 -1.20 11.22 22.60
N LYS A 128 -1.00 12.41 22.03
CA LYS A 128 -0.09 13.42 22.56
C LYS A 128 -0.80 14.29 23.58
#